data_AF-A0A1W9REB1-F1
#
_entry.id   AF-A0A1W9REB1-F1
#
_cell.length_a   1.000
_cell.length_b   1.000
_cell.length_c   1.000
_cell.angle_alpha   90.00
_cell.angle_beta   90.00
_cell.angle_gamma   90.00
#
_symmetry.space_group_name_H-M   'P 1'
#
loop_
_entity.id
_entity.type
_entity.pdbx_description
1 polymer ?
#
loop_
_entity_poly.entity_id
_entity_poly.type
_entity_poly.pdbx_seq_one_letter_code
_entity_poly.pdbx_strand_id
1 'polypeptide(L)' 'GTIISLCSKEFKGIYKKADMIISKGQGNFESLSRSTKDIFFMFMVKCSVVAKHIGCNISDLVLLYNKKRR' A
#
# COMPACT_ATOMS: atom_id res chain seq x y z
N GLY A 1 5.76 -1.04 8.29
CA GLY A 1 4.57 -0.72 7.49
C GLY A 1 3.66 0.23 8.25
N THR A 2 2.43 0.41 7.77
CA THR A 2 1.42 1.29 8.36
C THR A 2 0.24 0.45 8.86
N ILE A 3 0.28 0.07 10.14
CA ILE A 3 -0.83 -0.63 10.79
C ILE A 3 -1.80 0.43 11.33
N ILE A 4 -2.90 0.68 10.61
CA ILE A 4 -3.80 1.80 10.89
C ILE A 4 -4.30 1.83 12.34
N SER A 5 -4.57 0.68 12.96
CA SER A 5 -5.04 0.61 14.35
C SER A 5 -4.04 1.16 15.36
N LEU A 6 -2.73 1.11 15.08
CA LEU A 6 -1.65 1.58 15.95
C LEU A 6 -1.28 3.06 15.72
N CYS A 7 -1.76 3.67 14.63
CA CYS A 7 -1.46 5.07 14.33
C CYS A 7 -2.19 6.05 15.27
N SER A 8 -1.68 7.28 15.33
CA SER A 8 -2.28 8.37 16.10
C SER A 8 -3.70 8.70 15.61
N LYS A 9 -4.52 9.30 16.50
CA LYS A 9 -5.88 9.75 16.14
C LYS A 9 -5.87 10.75 14.99
N GLU A 10 -4.89 11.65 14.99
CA GLU A 10 -4.68 12.65 13.94
C GLU A 10 -4.42 11.98 12.58
N PHE A 11 -3.44 11.05 12.52
CA PHE A 11 -3.13 10.35 11.28
C PHE A 11 -4.32 9.54 10.75
N LYS A 12 -5.03 8.84 11.65
CA LYS A 12 -6.27 8.12 11.29
C LYS A 12 -7.31 9.07 10.68
N GLY A 13 -7.43 10.28 11.21
CA GLY A 13 -8.30 11.33 10.68
C GLY A 13 -7.92 11.76 9.27
N ILE A 14 -6.64 12.04 9.04
CA ILE A 14 -6.10 12.42 7.72
C ILE A 14 -6.29 11.27 6.72
N TYR A 15 -5.87 10.05 7.09
CA TYR A 15 -6.01 8.84 6.27
C TYR A 15 -7.48 8.56 5.86
N LYS A 16 -8.41 8.78 6.78
CA LYS A 16 -9.85 8.61 6.51
C LYS A 16 -10.39 9.68 5.55
N LYS A 17 -9.90 10.92 5.62
CA LYS A 17 -10.39 12.05 4.81
C LYS A 17 -9.69 12.22 3.47
N ALA A 18 -8.49 11.64 3.30
CA ALA A 18 -7.71 11.80 2.08
C ALA A 18 -8.47 11.29 0.84
N ASP A 19 -8.54 12.13 -0.19
CA ASP A 19 -9.09 11.82 -1.52
C ASP A 19 -8.15 10.92 -2.33
N MET A 20 -6.84 11.05 -2.11
CA MET A 20 -5.80 10.26 -2.75
C MET A 20 -4.71 9.89 -1.75
N ILE A 21 -4.25 8.63 -1.82
CA ILE A 21 -3.16 8.12 -0.97
C ILE A 21 -2.09 7.52 -1.87
N ILE A 22 -0.85 8.01 -1.76
CA ILE A 22 0.33 7.39 -2.35
C ILE A 22 1.13 6.76 -1.21
N SER A 23 1.13 5.44 -1.16
CA SER A 23 1.83 4.65 -0.15
C SER A 23 3.16 4.14 -0.69
N LYS A 24 4.26 4.62 -0.10
CA LYS A 24 5.63 4.35 -0.56
C LYS A 24 6.24 3.16 0.17
N GLY A 25 6.96 2.32 -0.56
CA GLY A 25 7.77 1.22 -0.01
C GLY A 25 7.01 -0.09 0.22
N GLN A 26 7.70 -1.22 0.06
CA GLN A 26 7.11 -2.56 0.12
C GLN A 26 6.45 -2.85 1.49
N GLY A 27 7.08 -2.45 2.60
CA GLY A 27 6.51 -2.68 3.92
C GLY A 27 5.17 -1.98 4.16
N ASN A 28 4.87 -0.90 3.42
CA ASN A 28 3.55 -0.29 3.47
C ASN A 28 2.55 -1.04 2.61
N PHE A 29 2.95 -1.50 1.42
CA PHE A 29 2.15 -2.41 0.60
C PHE A 29 1.75 -3.67 1.38
N GLU A 30 2.69 -4.32 2.06
CA GLU A 30 2.43 -5.51 2.88
C GLU A 30 1.36 -5.25 3.95
N SER A 31 1.42 -4.09 4.63
CA SER A 31 0.46 -3.75 5.70
C SER A 31 -0.90 -3.22 5.21
N LEU A 32 -0.96 -2.63 4.02
CA LEU A 32 -2.14 -1.88 3.54
C LEU A 32 -2.78 -2.49 2.28
N SER A 33 -2.19 -3.50 1.65
CA SER A 33 -2.71 -4.14 0.43
C SER A 33 -4.13 -4.69 0.60
N ARG A 34 -4.53 -5.03 1.84
CA ARG A 34 -5.88 -5.47 2.20
C ARG A 34 -6.81 -4.34 2.65
N SER A 35 -6.37 -3.09 2.58
CA SER A 35 -7.22 -1.94 2.93
C SER A 35 -8.35 -1.79 1.92
N THR A 36 -9.51 -1.34 2.39
CA THR A 36 -10.68 -0.99 1.56
C THR A 36 -10.60 0.43 0.97
N LYS A 37 -9.51 1.15 1.25
CA LYS A 37 -9.23 2.48 0.70
C LYS A 37 -8.59 2.38 -0.68
N ASP A 38 -8.90 3.37 -1.51
CA ASP A 38 -8.22 3.61 -2.79
C ASP A 38 -6.79 4.09 -2.52
N ILE A 39 -5.79 3.25 -2.81
CA ILE A 39 -4.38 3.53 -2.52
C ILE A 39 -3.53 3.22 -3.75
N PHE A 40 -2.65 4.15 -4.09
CA PHE A 40 -1.56 3.94 -5.04
C PHE A 40 -0.31 3.50 -4.29
N PHE A 41 0.19 2.30 -4.57
CA PHE A 41 1.42 1.78 -4.00
C PHE A 41 2.58 2.00 -4.96
N MET A 42 3.65 2.66 -4.49
CA MET A 42 4.85 2.88 -5.29
C MET A 42 6.10 2.39 -4.55
N PHE A 43 6.73 1.35 -5.08
CA PHE A 43 7.89 0.72 -4.45
C PHE A 43 8.69 -0.14 -5.42
N MET A 44 9.92 -0.46 -5.03
CA MET A 44 10.72 -1.50 -5.66
C MET A 44 10.46 -2.83 -4.96
N VAL A 45 10.20 -3.88 -5.73
CA VAL A 45 9.96 -5.24 -5.22
C VAL A 45 11.26 -5.87 -4.73
N LYS A 46 11.29 -6.34 -3.48
CA LYS A 46 12.51 -6.81 -2.81
C LYS A 46 12.54 -8.31 -2.56
N CYS A 47 11.42 -9.02 -2.72
CA CYS A 47 11.36 -10.45 -2.43
C CYS A 47 10.42 -11.21 -3.38
N SER A 48 10.68 -12.51 -3.54
CA SER A 48 9.94 -13.40 -4.43
C SER A 48 8.47 -13.56 -4.06
N VAL A 49 8.14 -13.47 -2.76
CA VAL A 49 6.76 -13.57 -2.26
C VAL A 49 5.92 -12.42 -2.82
N VAL A 50 6.43 -11.19 -2.73
CA VAL A 50 5.73 -10.00 -3.23
C VAL A 50 5.73 -9.98 -4.76
N ALA A 51 6.85 -10.35 -5.39
CA ALA A 51 6.96 -10.48 -6.84
C ALA A 51 5.88 -11.42 -7.42
N LYS A 52 5.73 -12.61 -6.81
CA LYS A 52 4.70 -13.60 -7.19
C LYS A 52 3.29 -13.08 -6.93
N HIS A 53 3.07 -12.37 -5.82
CA HIS A 53 1.75 -11.84 -5.48
C HIS A 53 1.25 -10.78 -6.47
N ILE A 54 2.17 -9.97 -7.02
CA ILE A 54 1.87 -8.88 -7.95
C ILE A 54 1.92 -9.35 -9.41
N GLY A 55 2.70 -10.40 -9.70
CA GLY A 55 2.94 -10.86 -11.07
C GLY A 55 4.05 -10.06 -11.78
N CYS A 56 5.13 -9.75 -11.07
CA CYS A 56 6.30 -9.03 -11.58
C CYS A 56 7.61 -9.70 -11.12
N ASN A 57 8.76 -9.10 -11.43
CA ASN A 57 10.07 -9.58 -11.01
C ASN A 57 10.57 -8.87 -9.74
N ILE A 58 11.56 -9.48 -9.07
CA ILE A 58 12.34 -8.78 -8.03
C ILE A 58 13.11 -7.62 -8.69
N SER A 59 13.27 -6.53 -7.98
CA SER A 59 13.87 -5.26 -8.40
C SER A 59 13.04 -4.42 -9.37
N ASP A 60 11.88 -4.90 -9.82
CA ASP A 60 10.95 -4.06 -10.58
C ASP A 60 10.46 -2.89 -9.73
N LEU A 61 10.45 -1.69 -10.34
CA LEU A 61 9.77 -0.52 -9.80
C LEU A 61 8.30 -0.57 -10.22
N VAL A 62 7.40 -0.69 -9.25
CA VAL A 62 5.97 -0.86 -9.51
C VAL A 62 5.17 0.35 -9.01
N LEU A 63 4.12 0.68 -9.77
CA LEU A 63 3.04 1.56 -9.37
C LEU A 63 1.73 0.79 -9.48
N LEU A 64 1.13 0.43 -8.35
CA LEU A 64 -0.09 -0.37 -8.28
C LEU A 64 -1.23 0.46 -7.73
N TYR A 65 -2.43 0.35 -8.31
CA TYR A 65 -3.63 0.97 -7.77
C TYR A 65 -4.54 -0.09 -7.15
N ASN A 66 -4.69 -0.04 -5.83
CA ASN A 66 -5.64 -0.87 -5.11
C ASN A 66 -7.02 -0.19 -5.14
N LYS A 67 -7.76 -0.47 -6.21
CA LYS A 67 -9.11 0.06 -6.39
C LYS A 67 -10.06 -0.59 -5.39
N LYS A 68 -10.79 0.22 -4.65
CA LYS A 68 -11.90 -0.24 -3.81
C LYS A 68 -12.87 -1.05 -4.68
N ARG A 69 -13.01 -2.34 -4.40
CA ARG A 69 -14.07 -3.17 -5.01
C ARG A 69 -15.41 -2.56 -4.59
N ARG A 70 -16.19 -2.09 -5.57
CA ARG A 70 -17.56 -1.62 -5.38
C ARG A 70 -18.46 -2.79 -4.99
#